data_AF-A0A5S3XNA2-F1
#
_entry.id   AF-A0A5S3XNA2-F1
#
_cell.length_a   1.000
_cell.length_b   1.000
_cell.length_c   1.000
_cell.angle_alpha   90.00
_cell.angle_beta   90.00
_cell.angle_gamma   90.00
#
_symmetry.space_group_name_H-M   'P 1'
#
loop_
_entity.id
_entity.type
_entity.pdbx_description
1 polymer ?
#
loop_
_entity_poly.entity_id
_entity_poly.type
_entity_poly.pdbx_seq_one_letter_code
_entity_poly.pdbx_strand_id
1 'polypeptide(L)'
;MKRLLPFALFSSLIYAYDSIDLQYNANGKLVMPDIGSAFVAGNDESTYLQKIDLKTKQTTLLALPDNPIMYSLGKLANHQGTQAFVLNEQGVFHAGSAQAHKLINTDSVFKPDTFSKFKYQAFTIDANGDGLTDFYFPDIEEQTILIQQKTGKFTPISLPLSAKTETHVTKQHFTVSHTLPQFPTLADMNGDGVNDLVFHEQKAVRYFLASSQGPSKQMQTLFTIDSKSNQRIEELRDFNNDGFPDIHIIESLTEGAAEDRDLDSESIHRVFFSEQTSNGLVFKDSPDIKLTLKETSSIAHISDFDGDGLNDLAVISFDIGFMDIISIASAAMENKEVTLDSAISIFKGKKDNLFSNKMASKKNFEISMNMNDSRSEKDKGLIFKDFNGDGLTDLLIRSDTNELKVYFGDEKRGLSRRAKRIKRALPKSSGDIYSHDLNRDGKEEIVLKIKDKKEGFRLEKVFITK
;
A
#
# COMPACT_ATOMS: atom_id res chain seq x y z
N MET A 1 -23.68 -13.14 -56.18
CA MET A 1 -24.02 -12.46 -54.91
C MET A 1 -22.83 -12.57 -53.96
N LYS A 2 -21.99 -11.52 -53.86
CA LYS A 2 -20.93 -11.45 -52.84
C LYS A 2 -21.55 -10.85 -51.58
N ARG A 3 -21.60 -11.62 -50.49
CA ARG A 3 -22.02 -11.15 -49.17
C ARG A 3 -21.00 -10.12 -48.67
N LEU A 4 -21.46 -8.90 -48.43
CA LEU A 4 -20.73 -7.87 -47.71
C LEU A 4 -20.55 -8.34 -46.26
N LEU A 5 -19.30 -8.36 -45.77
CA LEU A 5 -19.02 -8.48 -44.34
C LEU A 5 -19.61 -7.25 -43.63
N PRO A 6 -20.19 -7.39 -42.43
CA PRO A 6 -20.58 -6.24 -41.63
C PRO A 6 -19.33 -5.50 -41.19
N PHE A 7 -19.31 -4.19 -41.41
CA PHE A 7 -18.35 -3.28 -40.79
C PHE A 7 -18.43 -3.46 -39.28
N ALA A 8 -17.33 -3.90 -38.67
CA ALA A 8 -17.16 -3.81 -37.23
C ALA A 8 -17.16 -2.33 -36.87
N LEU A 9 -18.20 -1.87 -36.18
CA LEU A 9 -18.20 -0.60 -35.48
C LEU A 9 -17.07 -0.66 -34.46
N PHE A 10 -15.96 0.04 -34.74
CA PHE A 10 -14.97 0.32 -33.72
C PHE A 10 -15.65 1.21 -32.68
N SER A 11 -16.02 0.65 -31.52
CA SER A 11 -16.43 1.49 -30.39
C SER A 11 -15.21 2.33 -30.00
N SER A 12 -15.33 3.64 -30.22
CA SER A 12 -14.34 4.58 -29.74
C SER A 12 -14.60 4.78 -28.25
N LEU A 13 -13.75 4.21 -27.39
CA LEU A 13 -13.80 4.53 -25.96
C LEU A 13 -13.85 6.05 -25.76
N ILE A 14 -14.84 6.52 -25.01
CA ILE A 14 -14.99 7.93 -24.63
C ILE A 14 -14.37 8.10 -23.24
N TYR A 15 -13.54 9.13 -23.08
CA TYR A 15 -13.01 9.53 -21.79
C TYR A 15 -13.73 10.80 -21.34
N ALA A 16 -14.42 10.74 -20.21
CA ALA A 16 -14.89 11.93 -19.51
C ALA A 16 -13.82 12.37 -18.50
N TYR A 17 -13.70 13.68 -18.29
CA TYR A 17 -12.76 14.27 -17.34
C TYR A 17 -13.53 15.14 -16.36
N ASP A 18 -13.31 14.90 -15.08
CA ASP A 18 -13.80 15.77 -14.02
C ASP A 18 -12.61 16.22 -13.16
N SER A 19 -12.46 17.53 -12.97
CA SER A 19 -11.30 18.11 -12.31
C SER A 19 -11.61 18.89 -11.04
N ILE A 20 -10.70 18.81 -10.07
CA ILE A 20 -10.77 19.55 -8.81
C ILE A 20 -9.42 20.23 -8.58
N ASP A 21 -9.42 21.56 -8.53
CA ASP A 21 -8.21 22.33 -8.29
C ASP A 21 -7.86 22.30 -6.80
N LEU A 22 -6.59 22.03 -6.50
CA LEU A 22 -6.07 21.98 -5.13
C LEU A 22 -5.43 23.33 -4.81
N GLN A 23 -5.78 23.87 -3.64
CA GLN A 23 -5.23 25.14 -3.18
C GLN A 23 -3.84 24.96 -2.60
N TYR A 24 -2.97 25.95 -2.83
CA TYR A 24 -1.57 25.95 -2.37
C TYR A 24 -0.83 24.71 -2.95
N ASN A 25 0.49 24.70 -3.01
CA ASN A 25 1.21 23.63 -3.74
C ASN A 25 1.14 22.26 -3.00
N ALA A 26 0.05 21.50 -3.21
CA ALA A 26 -0.36 20.29 -2.48
C ALA A 26 0.50 19.06 -2.86
N ASN A 27 1.77 19.13 -2.49
CA ASN A 27 2.82 18.21 -2.92
C ASN A 27 2.86 16.88 -2.14
N GLY A 28 2.09 16.73 -1.06
CA GLY A 28 1.99 15.49 -0.28
C GLY A 28 1.11 14.42 -0.94
N LYS A 29 1.12 13.19 -0.42
CA LYS A 29 0.27 12.08 -0.90
C LYS A 29 -1.21 12.42 -0.75
N LEU A 30 -2.02 12.11 -1.77
CA LEU A 30 -3.47 12.19 -1.70
C LEU A 30 -4.00 10.96 -0.94
N VAL A 31 -4.85 11.18 0.05
CA VAL A 31 -5.44 10.11 0.86
C VAL A 31 -6.96 10.19 0.74
N MET A 32 -7.57 9.12 0.24
CA MET A 32 -9.01 8.99 0.06
C MET A 32 -9.54 7.95 1.05
N PRO A 33 -9.92 8.35 2.29
CA PRO A 33 -10.40 7.43 3.31
C PRO A 33 -11.81 6.89 3.00
N ASP A 34 -12.56 7.59 2.16
CA ASP A 34 -13.90 7.25 1.74
C ASP A 34 -14.20 7.82 0.34
N ILE A 35 -15.37 7.48 -0.21
CA ILE A 35 -15.81 7.96 -1.53
C ILE A 35 -16.19 9.45 -1.58
N GLY A 36 -16.34 10.10 -0.42
CA GLY A 36 -16.86 11.46 -0.32
C GLY A 36 -15.78 12.51 -0.11
N SER A 37 -14.64 12.12 0.43
CA SER A 37 -13.60 13.04 0.85
C SER A 37 -12.19 12.55 0.52
N ALA A 38 -11.30 13.52 0.29
CA ALA A 38 -9.87 13.29 0.17
C ALA A 38 -9.10 14.30 1.02
N PHE A 39 -7.86 13.98 1.36
CA PHE A 39 -6.98 14.84 2.14
C PHE A 39 -5.61 14.88 1.49
N VAL A 40 -4.96 16.03 1.55
CA VAL A 40 -3.60 16.20 1.01
C VAL A 40 -2.86 17.28 1.78
N ALA A 41 -1.60 17.02 2.08
CA ALA A 41 -0.71 17.99 2.71
C ALA A 41 0.08 18.77 1.65
N GLY A 42 0.52 19.98 2.00
CA GLY A 42 1.53 20.71 1.25
C GLY A 42 2.67 21.20 2.15
N ASN A 43 3.86 21.32 1.56
CA ASN A 43 5.13 21.51 2.27
C ASN A 43 6.11 22.48 1.57
N ASP A 44 5.66 23.25 0.58
CA ASP A 44 6.59 24.07 -0.22
C ASP A 44 6.90 25.42 0.42
N GLU A 45 5.92 26.33 0.49
CA GLU A 45 6.11 27.65 1.14
C GLU A 45 5.76 27.62 2.63
N SER A 46 4.75 26.84 2.98
CA SER A 46 4.30 26.60 4.34
C SER A 46 3.69 25.21 4.46
N THR A 47 3.68 24.68 5.69
CA THR A 47 3.02 23.42 5.99
C THR A 47 1.52 23.64 6.16
N TYR A 48 0.70 22.90 5.43
CA TYR A 48 -0.75 22.92 5.56
C TYR A 48 -1.37 21.57 5.22
N LEU A 49 -2.64 21.40 5.61
CA LEU A 49 -3.47 20.25 5.27
C LEU A 49 -4.79 20.76 4.72
N GLN A 50 -5.26 20.18 3.61
CA GLN A 50 -6.58 20.48 3.08
C GLN A 50 -7.45 19.22 3.01
N LYS A 51 -8.74 19.41 3.27
CA LYS A 51 -9.81 18.44 3.01
C LYS A 51 -10.50 18.81 1.71
N ILE A 52 -10.72 17.83 0.84
CA ILE A 52 -11.44 17.96 -0.42
C ILE A 52 -12.76 17.20 -0.28
N ASP A 53 -13.87 17.86 -0.58
CA ASP A 53 -15.15 17.20 -0.81
C ASP A 53 -15.23 16.80 -2.29
N LEU A 54 -15.22 15.50 -2.56
CA LEU A 54 -15.16 14.96 -3.93
C LEU A 54 -16.45 15.14 -4.72
N LYS A 55 -17.57 15.49 -4.06
CA LYS A 55 -18.88 15.72 -4.68
C LYS A 55 -19.10 17.19 -5.01
N THR A 56 -18.86 18.07 -4.04
CA THR A 56 -19.02 19.52 -4.20
C THR A 56 -17.80 20.18 -4.84
N LYS A 57 -16.67 19.45 -4.89
CA LYS A 57 -15.36 19.92 -5.38
C LYS A 57 -14.78 21.07 -4.56
N GLN A 58 -15.30 21.27 -3.35
CA GLN A 58 -14.80 22.29 -2.44
C GLN A 58 -13.57 21.79 -1.69
N THR A 59 -12.60 22.68 -1.53
CA THR A 59 -11.39 22.45 -0.75
C THR A 59 -11.40 23.35 0.48
N THR A 60 -11.14 22.78 1.65
CA THR A 60 -11.11 23.49 2.93
C THR A 60 -9.74 23.28 3.57
N LEU A 61 -9.05 24.36 3.89
CA LEU A 61 -7.84 24.29 4.73
C LEU A 61 -8.22 23.92 6.16
N LEU A 62 -7.42 23.05 6.76
CA LEU A 62 -7.54 22.65 8.15
C LEU A 62 -6.48 23.38 8.98
N ALA A 63 -6.87 23.87 10.15
CA ALA A 63 -5.97 24.46 11.11
C ALA A 63 -5.04 23.37 11.67
N LEU A 64 -3.74 23.64 11.63
CA LEU A 64 -2.70 22.77 12.15
C LEU A 64 -2.18 23.28 13.49
N PRO A 65 -1.71 22.38 14.38
CA PRO A 65 -0.91 22.78 15.53
C PRO A 65 0.47 23.27 15.08
N ASP A 66 1.21 23.90 15.99
CA ASP A 66 2.61 24.26 15.77
C ASP A 66 3.48 23.01 15.55
N ASN A 67 4.45 23.12 14.64
CA ASN A 67 5.44 22.08 14.30
C ASN A 67 4.83 20.69 14.02
N PRO A 68 3.89 20.57 13.06
CA PRO A 68 3.24 19.31 12.76
C PRO A 68 4.22 18.32 12.11
N ILE A 69 4.23 17.08 12.59
CA ILE A 69 5.15 16.02 12.13
C ILE A 69 4.48 15.18 11.04
N MET A 70 3.29 14.67 11.32
CA MET A 70 2.54 13.78 10.42
C MET A 70 1.04 13.85 10.70
N TYR A 71 0.24 13.36 9.78
CA TYR A 71 -1.21 13.24 9.96
C TYR A 71 -1.74 11.86 9.60
N SER A 72 -2.88 11.54 10.19
CA SER A 72 -3.67 10.36 9.88
C SER A 72 -5.16 10.70 9.89
N LEU A 73 -6.01 9.77 9.48
CA LEU A 73 -7.42 10.01 9.23
C LEU A 73 -8.30 8.99 9.94
N GLY A 74 -9.48 9.40 10.40
CA GLY A 74 -10.41 8.49 11.01
C GLY A 74 -11.67 9.13 11.56
N LYS A 75 -12.42 8.40 12.38
CA LYS A 75 -13.68 8.82 13.00
C LYS A 75 -13.43 9.32 14.42
N LEU A 76 -13.87 10.53 14.70
CA LEU A 76 -13.85 11.12 16.03
C LEU A 76 -15.27 11.15 16.60
N ALA A 77 -15.42 10.80 17.87
CA ALA A 77 -16.68 10.87 18.59
C ALA A 77 -17.27 12.28 18.47
N ASN A 78 -18.59 12.34 18.34
CA ASN A 78 -19.35 13.57 18.16
C ASN A 78 -19.01 14.37 16.87
N HIS A 79 -18.27 13.78 15.92
CA HIS A 79 -18.00 14.36 14.62
C HIS A 79 -18.57 13.51 13.50
N GLN A 80 -19.00 14.16 12.42
CA GLN A 80 -19.54 13.50 11.24
C GLN A 80 -18.46 13.33 10.16
N GLY A 81 -18.43 12.14 9.56
CA GLY A 81 -17.48 11.78 8.52
C GLY A 81 -16.02 11.78 8.98
N THR A 82 -15.12 11.54 8.03
CA THR A 82 -13.69 11.42 8.31
C THR A 82 -13.07 12.75 8.76
N GLN A 83 -12.31 12.67 9.84
CA GLN A 83 -11.55 13.75 10.47
C GLN A 83 -10.05 13.53 10.27
N ALA A 84 -9.28 14.62 10.33
CA ALA A 84 -7.83 14.56 10.33
C ALA A 84 -7.27 14.70 11.74
N PHE A 85 -6.31 13.85 12.06
CA PHE A 85 -5.54 13.88 13.29
C PHE A 85 -4.10 14.23 12.96
N VAL A 86 -3.51 15.15 13.70
CA VAL A 86 -2.16 15.65 13.46
C VAL A 86 -1.32 15.39 14.71
N LEU A 87 -0.18 14.73 14.52
CA LEU A 87 0.80 14.52 15.58
C LEU A 87 1.86 15.63 15.52
N ASN A 88 2.17 16.20 16.68
CA ASN A 88 3.40 16.94 16.91
C ASN A 88 4.14 16.36 18.12
N GLU A 89 5.25 16.98 18.54
CA GLU A 89 6.06 16.49 19.67
C GLU A 89 5.28 16.36 20.99
N GLN A 90 4.27 17.20 21.20
CA GLN A 90 3.53 17.28 22.46
C GLN A 90 2.18 16.54 22.43
N GLY A 91 1.84 15.88 21.33
CA GLY A 91 0.70 14.96 21.25
C GLY A 91 -0.16 15.11 19.99
N VAL A 92 -1.41 14.65 20.10
CA VAL A 92 -2.33 14.50 18.97
C VAL A 92 -3.38 15.61 18.99
N PHE A 93 -3.63 16.19 17.83
CA PHE A 93 -4.61 17.24 17.62
C PHE A 93 -5.65 16.81 16.58
N HIS A 94 -6.91 17.16 16.82
CA HIS A 94 -7.93 17.19 15.78
C HIS A 94 -7.76 18.47 14.96
N ALA A 95 -7.53 18.32 13.65
CA ALA A 95 -7.40 19.45 12.73
C ALA A 95 -8.78 19.90 12.24
N GLY A 96 -9.36 20.88 12.93
CA GLY A 96 -10.64 21.51 12.54
C GLY A 96 -10.47 22.59 11.47
N SER A 97 -11.57 23.10 10.92
CA SER A 97 -11.53 24.16 9.89
C SER A 97 -11.05 25.51 10.41
N ALA A 98 -11.31 25.82 11.69
CA ALA A 98 -10.93 27.09 12.31
C ALA A 98 -9.76 26.98 13.29
N GLN A 99 -9.66 25.85 14.01
CA GLN A 99 -8.65 25.65 15.04
C GLN A 99 -8.27 24.17 15.19
N ALA A 100 -7.01 23.91 15.51
CA ALA A 100 -6.53 22.60 15.95
C ALA A 100 -6.81 22.40 17.44
N HIS A 101 -7.51 21.33 17.79
CA HIS A 101 -7.88 21.01 19.17
C HIS A 101 -7.02 19.85 19.68
N LYS A 102 -6.27 20.07 20.76
CA LYS A 102 -5.45 19.02 21.37
C LYS A 102 -6.34 17.96 22.00
N LEU A 103 -6.17 16.71 21.55
CA LEU A 103 -6.90 15.54 22.07
C LEU A 103 -6.08 14.80 23.12
N ILE A 104 -4.79 14.59 22.83
CA ILE A 104 -3.88 13.79 23.65
C ILE A 104 -2.68 14.64 24.04
N ASN A 105 -2.27 14.53 25.29
CA ASN A 105 -0.98 15.04 25.76
C ASN A 105 -0.02 13.86 25.95
N THR A 106 0.97 13.73 25.08
CA THR A 106 1.96 12.65 25.12
C THR A 106 3.23 13.12 24.41
N ASP A 107 4.38 12.64 24.86
CA ASP A 107 5.65 12.91 24.21
C ASP A 107 5.86 11.90 23.08
N SER A 108 6.01 12.40 21.87
CA SER A 108 6.24 11.54 20.70
C SER A 108 7.71 11.11 20.59
N VAL A 109 7.93 9.83 20.28
CA VAL A 109 9.25 9.31 19.84
C VAL A 109 9.68 9.97 18.52
N PHE A 110 8.72 10.34 17.68
CA PHE A 110 8.94 11.11 16.47
C PHE A 110 9.16 12.58 16.83
N LYS A 111 10.22 13.16 16.27
CA LYS A 111 10.62 14.57 16.38
C LYS A 111 10.28 15.31 15.09
N PRO A 112 10.27 16.66 15.06
CA PRO A 112 9.97 17.47 13.89
C PRO A 112 10.81 17.09 12.68
N ASP A 113 12.07 16.76 12.91
CA ASP A 113 13.02 16.39 11.86
C ASP A 113 13.00 14.89 11.52
N THR A 114 12.11 14.09 12.13
CA THR A 114 11.95 12.66 11.79
C THR A 114 11.60 12.50 10.31
N PHE A 115 10.77 13.39 9.78
CA PHE A 115 10.46 13.44 8.36
C PHE A 115 10.91 14.76 7.78
N SER A 116 11.42 14.74 6.55
CA SER A 116 11.77 15.96 5.83
C SER A 116 10.57 16.83 5.49
N LYS A 117 9.35 16.28 5.57
CA LYS A 117 8.08 16.92 5.23
C LYS A 117 6.94 16.38 6.09
N PHE A 118 5.98 17.23 6.39
CA PHE A 118 4.69 16.84 6.95
C PHE A 118 3.93 15.97 5.93
N LYS A 119 3.60 14.75 6.35
CA LYS A 119 3.03 13.73 5.45
C LYS A 119 1.97 12.88 6.13
N TYR A 120 1.21 12.16 5.31
CA TYR A 120 0.35 11.10 5.82
C TYR A 120 1.21 9.95 6.31
N GLN A 121 0.92 9.49 7.52
CA GLN A 121 1.47 8.27 8.09
C GLN A 121 0.37 7.64 8.94
N ALA A 122 0.15 6.33 8.77
CA ALA A 122 -0.83 5.62 9.58
C ALA A 122 -0.39 5.62 11.06
N PHE A 123 -1.22 6.20 11.92
CA PHE A 123 -1.16 6.03 13.38
C PHE A 123 -2.57 5.86 13.99
N THR A 124 -3.59 5.71 13.13
CA THR A 124 -5.00 5.58 13.48
C THR A 124 -5.50 4.18 13.16
N ILE A 125 -6.25 3.58 14.07
CA ILE A 125 -6.75 2.20 13.98
C ILE A 125 -8.11 2.08 14.68
N ASP A 126 -8.93 1.09 14.35
CA ASP A 126 -10.09 0.70 15.18
C ASP A 126 -9.70 -0.61 15.88
N ALA A 127 -9.15 -0.51 17.09
CA ALA A 127 -8.52 -1.61 17.80
C ALA A 127 -9.49 -2.37 18.72
N ASN A 128 -10.73 -1.89 18.87
CA ASN A 128 -11.78 -2.53 19.66
C ASN A 128 -13.06 -2.82 18.86
N GLY A 129 -13.09 -2.48 17.56
CA GLY A 129 -14.19 -2.75 16.65
C GLY A 129 -15.44 -1.91 16.91
N ASP A 130 -15.32 -0.76 17.58
CA ASP A 130 -16.47 0.08 17.93
C ASP A 130 -16.83 1.12 16.85
N GLY A 131 -16.04 1.17 15.78
CA GLY A 131 -16.20 2.07 14.65
C GLY A 131 -15.70 3.49 14.91
N LEU A 132 -15.10 3.79 16.07
CA LEU A 132 -14.32 5.00 16.33
C LEU A 132 -12.84 4.74 16.07
N THR A 133 -12.08 5.82 15.95
CA THR A 133 -10.65 5.74 15.70
C THR A 133 -9.84 5.85 16.98
N ASP A 134 -9.08 4.81 17.27
CA ASP A 134 -8.03 4.74 18.25
C ASP A 134 -6.69 5.20 17.66
N PHE A 135 -5.71 5.43 18.53
CA PHE A 135 -4.35 5.79 18.10
C PHE A 135 -3.34 4.73 18.51
N TYR A 136 -2.44 4.37 17.59
CA TYR A 136 -1.29 3.52 17.83
C TYR A 136 -0.01 4.35 17.85
N PHE A 137 0.69 4.30 18.97
CA PHE A 137 1.98 4.94 19.19
C PHE A 137 3.05 3.90 19.43
N PRO A 138 3.94 3.68 18.46
CA PRO A 138 5.07 2.82 18.69
C PRO A 138 6.13 3.48 19.56
N ASP A 139 6.76 2.69 20.43
CA ASP A 139 7.91 3.10 21.24
C ASP A 139 8.97 1.97 21.24
N ILE A 140 10.11 2.22 21.89
CA ILE A 140 11.24 1.28 21.94
C ILE A 140 10.93 0.11 22.89
N GLU A 141 10.30 0.37 24.03
CA GLU A 141 10.08 -0.66 25.08
C GLU A 141 8.72 -1.34 24.97
N GLU A 142 7.66 -0.55 24.78
CA GLU A 142 6.28 -1.01 24.68
C GLU A 142 5.51 -0.18 23.66
N GLN A 143 4.45 -0.73 23.08
CA GLN A 143 3.60 0.02 22.14
C GLN A 143 2.37 0.51 22.88
N THR A 144 1.90 1.73 22.61
CA THR A 144 0.71 2.28 23.25
C THR A 144 -0.45 2.36 22.27
N ILE A 145 -1.60 1.80 22.65
CA ILE A 145 -2.89 2.03 21.99
C ILE A 145 -3.72 2.97 22.85
N LEU A 146 -4.26 4.04 22.28
CA LEU A 146 -5.20 4.94 22.93
C LEU A 146 -6.61 4.68 22.40
N ILE A 147 -7.43 3.98 23.19
CA ILE A 147 -8.80 3.61 22.81
C ILE A 147 -9.74 4.79 22.99
N GLN A 148 -10.37 5.23 21.91
CA GLN A 148 -11.35 6.29 21.91
C GLN A 148 -12.66 5.81 22.53
N GLN A 149 -13.15 6.55 23.50
CA GLN A 149 -14.45 6.31 24.11
C GLN A 149 -15.53 7.11 23.40
N LYS A 150 -16.79 6.69 23.48
CA LYS A 150 -17.95 7.44 22.97
C LYS A 150 -18.07 8.87 23.52
N THR A 151 -17.41 9.15 24.65
CA THR A 151 -17.31 10.49 25.24
C THR A 151 -16.30 11.42 24.55
N GLY A 152 -15.47 10.89 23.64
CA GLY A 152 -14.34 11.59 23.03
C GLY A 152 -13.05 11.58 23.87
N LYS A 153 -13.06 10.95 25.05
CA LYS A 153 -11.86 10.69 25.85
C LYS A 153 -11.13 9.45 25.36
N PHE A 154 -9.86 9.32 25.73
CA PHE A 154 -9.03 8.18 25.32
C PHE A 154 -8.47 7.44 26.53
N THR A 155 -8.44 6.11 26.44
CA THR A 155 -7.91 5.22 27.47
C THR A 155 -6.66 4.51 26.96
N PRO A 156 -5.50 4.65 27.63
CA PRO A 156 -4.26 4.02 27.18
C PRO A 156 -4.19 2.53 27.54
N ILE A 157 -3.65 1.74 26.61
CA ILE A 157 -3.30 0.33 26.77
C ILE A 157 -1.88 0.13 26.25
N SER A 158 -0.96 -0.25 27.15
CA SER A 158 0.39 -0.67 26.78
C SER A 158 0.41 -2.13 26.34
N LEU A 159 1.03 -2.40 25.20
CA LEU A 159 1.31 -3.72 24.64
C LEU A 159 2.79 -4.05 24.87
N PRO A 160 3.12 -5.19 25.50
CA PRO A 160 4.50 -5.60 25.77
C PRO A 160 5.19 -6.14 24.50
N LEU A 161 5.34 -5.29 23.50
CA LEU A 161 6.05 -5.52 22.26
C LEU A 161 7.13 -4.45 22.12
N SER A 162 8.39 -4.85 22.02
CA SER A 162 9.54 -3.93 21.96
C SER A 162 10.09 -3.80 20.55
N ALA A 163 10.80 -2.70 20.30
CA ALA A 163 11.54 -2.48 19.07
C ALA A 163 12.76 -3.42 18.99
N LYS A 164 13.07 -3.88 17.78
CA LYS A 164 14.29 -4.64 17.53
C LYS A 164 15.49 -3.72 17.71
N THR A 165 16.42 -4.09 18.57
CA THR A 165 17.63 -3.30 18.86
C THR A 165 18.86 -3.99 18.30
N GLU A 166 19.62 -3.26 17.48
CA GLU A 166 20.87 -3.72 16.89
C GLU A 166 22.01 -2.79 17.28
N THR A 167 23.13 -3.37 17.69
CA THR A 167 24.34 -2.62 18.05
C THR A 167 25.40 -2.86 16.98
N HIS A 168 25.85 -1.78 16.35
CA HIS A 168 26.95 -1.80 15.40
C HIS A 168 28.17 -1.12 16.01
N VAL A 169 29.26 -1.87 16.13
CA VAL A 169 30.53 -1.39 16.67
C VAL A 169 31.59 -1.42 15.58
N THR A 170 32.15 -0.25 15.28
CA THR A 170 33.34 -0.09 14.43
C THR A 170 34.50 0.41 15.28
N LYS A 171 35.71 0.46 14.72
CA LYS A 171 36.88 1.03 15.41
C LYS A 171 36.70 2.50 15.84
N GLN A 172 35.77 3.23 15.21
CA GLN A 172 35.59 4.68 15.38
C GLN A 172 34.23 5.06 15.95
N HIS A 173 33.21 4.21 15.78
CA HIS A 173 31.83 4.52 16.12
C HIS A 173 31.16 3.36 16.85
N PHE A 174 30.31 3.72 17.80
CA PHE A 174 29.37 2.83 18.48
C PHE A 174 27.96 3.36 18.18
N THR A 175 27.16 2.57 17.45
CA THR A 175 25.81 2.96 17.03
C THR A 175 24.80 1.93 17.52
N VAL A 176 23.76 2.39 18.20
CA VAL A 176 22.59 1.58 18.56
C VAL A 176 21.44 2.03 17.67
N SER A 177 20.83 1.08 16.96
CA SER A 177 19.69 1.32 16.08
C SER A 177 18.48 0.57 16.59
N HIS A 178 17.33 1.25 16.62
CA HIS A 178 16.04 0.66 16.98
C HIS A 178 15.16 0.60 15.74
N THR A 179 14.64 -0.58 15.43
CA THR A 179 13.61 -0.77 14.41
C THR A 179 12.29 -0.97 15.12
N LEU A 180 11.42 0.04 15.06
CA LEU A 180 10.07 -0.03 15.63
C LEU A 180 9.25 -1.11 14.92
N PRO A 181 8.32 -1.79 15.61
CA PRO A 181 7.39 -2.70 14.97
C PRO A 181 6.63 -2.01 13.83
N GLN A 182 6.28 -2.78 12.80
CA GLN A 182 5.39 -2.27 11.75
C GLN A 182 3.99 -1.99 12.31
N PHE A 183 3.26 -1.11 11.63
CA PHE A 183 1.85 -0.86 11.95
C PHE A 183 1.06 -2.19 11.91
N PRO A 184 0.22 -2.49 12.91
CA PRO A 184 -0.43 -3.79 12.98
C PRO A 184 -1.42 -4.01 11.83
N THR A 185 -1.49 -5.26 11.40
CA THR A 185 -2.58 -5.76 10.55
C THR A 185 -3.74 -6.16 11.45
N LEU A 186 -4.97 -5.92 11.00
CA LEU A 186 -6.18 -6.29 11.74
C LEU A 186 -6.76 -7.59 11.19
N ALA A 187 -7.01 -8.57 12.06
CA ALA A 187 -7.71 -9.81 11.72
C ALA A 187 -8.31 -10.50 12.94
N ASP A 188 -9.47 -11.12 12.79
CA ASP A 188 -10.14 -11.89 13.85
C ASP A 188 -9.47 -13.27 14.02
N MET A 189 -8.49 -13.34 14.92
CA MET A 189 -7.66 -14.54 15.14
C MET A 189 -8.35 -15.60 15.99
N ASN A 190 -9.43 -15.27 16.70
CA ASN A 190 -10.12 -16.19 17.61
C ASN A 190 -11.60 -16.48 17.24
N GLY A 191 -12.14 -15.80 16.23
CA GLY A 191 -13.49 -15.99 15.71
C GLY A 191 -14.56 -15.24 16.50
N ASP A 192 -14.20 -14.24 17.30
CA ASP A 192 -15.14 -13.50 18.15
C ASP A 192 -15.81 -12.31 17.46
N GLY A 193 -15.41 -12.02 16.21
CA GLY A 193 -15.93 -10.93 15.40
C GLY A 193 -15.31 -9.56 15.69
N VAL A 194 -14.31 -9.47 16.58
CA VAL A 194 -13.47 -8.28 16.78
C VAL A 194 -12.10 -8.55 16.18
N ASN A 195 -11.61 -7.63 15.36
CA ASN A 195 -10.28 -7.78 14.78
C ASN A 195 -9.20 -7.59 15.86
N ASP A 196 -8.27 -8.53 15.90
CA ASP A 196 -7.08 -8.52 16.75
C ASP A 196 -5.92 -7.78 16.08
N LEU A 197 -4.92 -7.41 16.88
CA LEU A 197 -3.74 -6.71 16.39
C LEU A 197 -2.64 -7.71 16.08
N VAL A 198 -2.36 -7.89 14.79
CA VAL A 198 -1.35 -8.82 14.27
C VAL A 198 -0.10 -8.06 13.85
N PHE A 199 1.04 -8.50 14.37
CA PHE A 199 2.36 -7.97 14.08
C PHE A 199 3.22 -9.06 13.44
N HIS A 200 3.97 -8.70 12.39
CA HIS A 200 5.00 -9.57 11.86
C HIS A 200 6.39 -8.98 12.11
N GLU A 201 7.28 -9.85 12.52
CA GLU A 201 8.73 -9.66 12.54
C GLU A 201 9.32 -10.53 11.42
N GLN A 202 10.62 -10.40 11.15
CA GLN A 202 11.28 -11.22 10.12
C GLN A 202 11.12 -12.74 10.35
N LYS A 203 10.91 -13.18 11.59
CA LYS A 203 10.92 -14.60 12.00
C LYS A 203 9.71 -15.04 12.80
N ALA A 204 8.74 -14.18 13.05
CA ALA A 204 7.56 -14.53 13.83
C ALA A 204 6.36 -13.69 13.42
N VAL A 205 5.17 -14.29 13.50
CA VAL A 205 3.91 -13.56 13.53
C VAL A 205 3.32 -13.70 14.92
N ARG A 206 3.01 -12.56 15.52
CA ARG A 206 2.49 -12.44 16.89
C ARG A 206 1.24 -11.57 16.88
N TYR A 207 0.37 -11.78 17.85
CA TYR A 207 -0.86 -11.01 17.93
C TYR A 207 -1.31 -10.77 19.36
N PHE A 208 -2.17 -9.77 19.53
CA PHE A 208 -2.85 -9.46 20.79
C PHE A 208 -4.36 -9.53 20.55
N LEU A 209 -5.02 -10.42 21.28
CA LEU A 209 -6.48 -10.56 21.20
C LEU A 209 -7.16 -9.26 21.63
N ALA A 210 -8.17 -8.81 20.89
CA ALA A 210 -8.95 -7.63 21.15
C ALA A 210 -10.32 -7.97 21.74
N SER A 211 -10.98 -6.94 22.23
CA SER A 211 -12.36 -6.99 22.72
C SER A 211 -12.95 -5.58 22.59
N SER A 212 -14.22 -5.41 22.95
CA SER A 212 -14.83 -4.08 23.03
C SER A 212 -14.10 -3.08 23.95
N GLN A 213 -13.24 -3.55 24.86
CA GLN A 213 -12.44 -2.70 25.76
C GLN A 213 -11.05 -2.37 25.19
N GLY A 214 -10.69 -2.92 24.03
CA GLY A 214 -9.36 -2.82 23.42
C GLY A 214 -8.56 -4.12 23.49
N PRO A 215 -7.30 -4.08 22.99
CA PRO A 215 -6.41 -5.23 22.98
C PRO A 215 -6.01 -5.67 24.38
N SER A 216 -5.91 -6.98 24.55
CA SER A 216 -5.32 -7.62 25.71
C SER A 216 -3.81 -7.36 25.74
N LYS A 217 -3.22 -7.46 26.93
CA LYS A 217 -1.77 -7.32 27.11
C LYS A 217 -1.02 -8.64 26.92
N GLN A 218 -1.74 -9.73 26.62
CA GLN A 218 -1.14 -11.04 26.47
C GLN A 218 -0.75 -11.26 25.02
N MET A 219 0.55 -11.25 24.75
CA MET A 219 1.08 -11.55 23.43
C MET A 219 0.94 -13.04 23.14
N GLN A 220 0.32 -13.35 22.02
CA GLN A 220 0.23 -14.69 21.45
C GLN A 220 1.18 -14.81 20.27
N THR A 221 1.60 -16.04 19.98
CA THR A 221 2.43 -16.34 18.81
C THR A 221 1.61 -17.22 17.87
N LEU A 222 1.42 -16.76 16.64
CA LEU A 222 0.78 -17.55 15.59
C LEU A 222 1.75 -18.63 15.10
N PHE A 223 2.95 -18.22 14.70
CA PHE A 223 4.05 -19.13 14.36
C PHE A 223 5.41 -18.45 14.46
N THR A 224 6.46 -19.27 14.45
CA THR A 224 7.85 -18.84 14.34
C THR A 224 8.57 -19.59 13.23
N ILE A 225 9.54 -18.92 12.63
CA ILE A 225 10.48 -19.48 11.67
C ILE A 225 11.78 -19.79 12.43
N ASP A 226 12.40 -20.93 12.12
CA ASP A 226 13.73 -21.27 12.66
C ASP A 226 14.71 -20.11 12.41
N SER A 227 15.34 -19.64 13.49
CA SER A 227 16.29 -18.53 13.47
C SER A 227 17.51 -18.83 12.60
N LYS A 228 17.86 -20.10 12.41
CA LYS A 228 18.97 -20.55 11.55
C LYS A 228 18.60 -20.65 10.07
N SER A 229 17.32 -20.64 9.74
CA SER A 229 16.88 -20.74 8.33
C SER A 229 17.11 -19.43 7.57
N ASN A 230 17.24 -19.52 6.25
CA ASN A 230 17.28 -18.36 5.35
C ASN A 230 15.88 -17.81 5.01
N GLN A 231 14.83 -18.32 5.67
CA GLN A 231 13.46 -17.88 5.50
C GLN A 231 13.17 -16.61 6.28
N ARG A 232 12.40 -15.70 5.70
CA ARG A 232 11.88 -14.51 6.38
C ARG A 232 10.44 -14.25 5.97
N ILE A 233 9.66 -13.71 6.89
CA ILE A 233 8.36 -13.12 6.56
C ILE A 233 8.64 -11.83 5.81
N GLU A 234 8.14 -11.74 4.58
CA GLU A 234 8.27 -10.55 3.74
C GLU A 234 7.10 -9.59 3.98
N GLU A 235 5.87 -10.11 3.98
CA GLU A 235 4.67 -9.30 4.18
C GLU A 235 3.49 -10.12 4.72
N LEU A 236 2.58 -9.41 5.40
CA LEU A 236 1.22 -9.85 5.65
C LEU A 236 0.28 -8.99 4.79
N ARG A 237 -0.50 -9.63 3.92
CA ARG A 237 -1.53 -8.95 3.14
C ARG A 237 -2.53 -9.97 2.61
N ASP A 238 -3.70 -9.48 2.22
CA ASP A 238 -4.68 -10.26 1.47
C ASP A 238 -4.17 -10.45 0.03
N PHE A 239 -3.69 -11.65 -0.30
CA PHE A 239 -3.18 -11.97 -1.64
C PHE A 239 -4.28 -12.50 -2.56
N ASN A 240 -5.28 -13.19 -2.03
CA ASN A 240 -6.34 -13.84 -2.80
C ASN A 240 -7.64 -13.01 -2.90
N ASN A 241 -7.67 -11.82 -2.28
CA ASN A 241 -8.79 -10.89 -2.16
C ASN A 241 -10.01 -11.46 -1.40
N ASP A 242 -9.79 -12.32 -0.40
CA ASP A 242 -10.86 -12.88 0.44
C ASP A 242 -11.23 -12.00 1.65
N GLY A 243 -10.50 -10.91 1.86
CA GLY A 243 -10.71 -9.96 2.95
C GLY A 243 -9.88 -10.24 4.20
N PHE A 244 -9.07 -11.30 4.21
CA PHE A 244 -8.24 -11.69 5.35
C PHE A 244 -6.74 -11.65 5.02
N PRO A 245 -5.86 -11.40 6.00
CA PRO A 245 -4.44 -11.32 5.74
C PRO A 245 -3.80 -12.70 5.61
N ASP A 246 -3.11 -12.92 4.49
CA ASP A 246 -2.27 -14.07 4.23
C ASP A 246 -0.81 -13.81 4.60
N ILE A 247 -0.02 -14.87 4.66
CA ILE A 247 1.39 -14.81 5.02
C ILE A 247 2.27 -15.08 3.80
N HIS A 248 3.21 -14.19 3.50
CA HIS A 248 4.25 -14.41 2.50
C HIS A 248 5.64 -14.54 3.12
N ILE A 249 6.24 -15.71 2.91
CA ILE A 249 7.60 -16.06 3.34
C ILE A 249 8.51 -16.18 2.13
N ILE A 250 9.70 -15.59 2.22
CA ILE A 250 10.76 -15.71 1.21
C ILE A 250 11.96 -16.44 1.82
N GLU A 251 12.53 -17.40 1.08
CA GLU A 251 13.79 -18.07 1.38
C GLU A 251 14.84 -17.71 0.34
N SER A 252 15.98 -17.17 0.76
CA SER A 252 17.11 -16.92 -0.14
C SER A 252 17.89 -18.21 -0.39
N LEU A 253 18.11 -18.57 -1.65
CA LEU A 253 18.87 -19.77 -2.03
C LEU A 253 20.36 -19.51 -2.25
N THR A 254 20.79 -18.26 -2.29
CA THR A 254 22.20 -17.89 -2.38
C THR A 254 22.90 -18.10 -1.03
N GLU A 255 23.73 -19.13 -0.93
CA GLU A 255 24.67 -19.32 0.17
C GLU A 255 25.90 -18.41 -0.02
N GLY A 256 26.33 -17.71 1.04
CA GLY A 256 27.62 -17.01 1.06
C GLY A 256 27.54 -15.49 0.98
N ALA A 257 27.32 -14.84 2.12
CA ALA A 257 27.68 -13.45 2.30
C ALA A 257 29.21 -13.32 2.37
N ALA A 258 29.92 -13.29 1.24
CA ALA A 258 31.31 -12.82 1.24
C ALA A 258 31.89 -12.33 -0.09
N GLU A 259 31.70 -12.98 -1.26
CA GLU A 259 32.62 -12.68 -2.38
C GLU A 259 32.05 -12.47 -3.78
N ASP A 260 30.77 -12.72 -4.07
CA ASP A 260 30.16 -12.23 -5.30
C ASP A 260 28.68 -11.93 -5.07
N ARG A 261 28.25 -10.70 -5.34
CA ARG A 261 26.83 -10.32 -5.37
C ARG A 261 26.25 -10.87 -6.66
N ASP A 262 25.94 -12.17 -6.69
CA ASP A 262 25.15 -12.73 -7.78
C ASP A 262 23.77 -12.09 -7.73
N LEU A 263 23.49 -11.24 -8.71
CA LEU A 263 22.17 -10.63 -8.95
C LEU A 263 21.16 -11.66 -9.49
N ASP A 264 21.65 -12.85 -9.80
CA ASP A 264 20.91 -14.06 -10.15
C ASP A 264 20.47 -14.82 -8.88
N SER A 265 20.12 -14.09 -7.80
CA SER A 265 19.71 -14.74 -6.56
C SER A 265 18.36 -15.42 -6.73
N GLU A 266 18.34 -16.76 -6.70
CA GLU A 266 17.08 -17.48 -6.65
C GLU A 266 16.46 -17.39 -5.25
N SER A 267 15.14 -17.24 -5.20
CA SER A 267 14.37 -17.23 -3.96
C SER A 267 13.17 -18.16 -4.04
N ILE A 268 12.88 -18.85 -2.94
CA ILE A 268 11.63 -19.61 -2.80
C ILE A 268 10.62 -18.74 -2.08
N HIS A 269 9.54 -18.39 -2.76
CA HIS A 269 8.39 -17.71 -2.20
C HIS A 269 7.36 -18.74 -1.76
N ARG A 270 6.79 -18.53 -0.58
CA ARG A 270 5.74 -19.34 0.02
C ARG A 270 4.62 -18.43 0.46
N VAL A 271 3.41 -18.63 -0.06
CA VAL A 271 2.20 -17.94 0.42
C VAL A 271 1.32 -18.94 1.13
N PHE A 272 0.88 -18.59 2.33
CA PHE A 272 -0.09 -19.33 3.12
C PHE A 272 -1.36 -18.51 3.14
N PHE A 273 -2.38 -19.00 2.45
CA PHE A 273 -3.68 -18.37 2.50
C PHE A 273 -4.33 -18.64 3.85
N SER A 274 -5.00 -17.63 4.34
CA SER A 274 -5.81 -17.70 5.53
C SER A 274 -7.24 -18.12 5.21
N GLU A 275 -7.94 -18.68 6.17
CA GLU A 275 -9.38 -18.91 6.09
C GLU A 275 -10.02 -18.49 7.41
N GLN A 276 -11.05 -17.65 7.36
CA GLN A 276 -11.80 -17.30 8.57
C GLN A 276 -12.79 -18.41 8.92
N THR A 277 -12.64 -18.98 10.11
CA THR A 277 -13.57 -19.99 10.66
C THR A 277 -14.29 -19.45 11.88
N SER A 278 -15.25 -20.22 12.40
CA SER A 278 -15.90 -19.91 13.69
C SER A 278 -14.94 -19.91 14.89
N ASN A 279 -13.74 -20.46 14.74
CA ASN A 279 -12.71 -20.51 15.78
C ASN A 279 -11.57 -19.52 15.52
N GLY A 280 -11.72 -18.64 14.52
CA GLY A 280 -10.73 -17.65 14.10
C GLY A 280 -10.04 -17.97 12.80
N LEU A 281 -9.03 -17.14 12.50
CA LEU A 281 -8.22 -17.23 11.32
C LEU A 281 -7.28 -18.45 11.36
N VAL A 282 -7.41 -19.34 10.38
CA VAL A 282 -6.60 -20.56 10.28
C VAL A 282 -5.74 -20.58 9.03
N PHE A 283 -4.64 -21.32 9.10
CA PHE A 283 -3.71 -21.53 8.00
C PHE A 283 -3.47 -23.03 7.83
N LYS A 284 -3.15 -23.46 6.61
CA LYS A 284 -2.68 -24.83 6.36
C LYS A 284 -1.25 -24.99 6.88
N ASP A 285 -0.89 -26.21 7.27
CA ASP A 285 0.48 -26.57 7.67
C ASP A 285 1.51 -26.45 6.52
N SER A 286 1.03 -26.54 5.27
CA SER A 286 1.83 -26.38 4.06
C SER A 286 1.42 -25.13 3.29
N PRO A 287 2.35 -24.46 2.59
CA PRO A 287 2.01 -23.28 1.80
C PRO A 287 1.05 -23.64 0.67
N ASP A 288 0.05 -22.79 0.45
CA ASP A 288 -0.86 -22.86 -0.71
C ASP A 288 -0.13 -22.59 -2.02
N ILE A 289 0.85 -21.69 -1.97
CA ILE A 289 1.69 -21.36 -3.12
C ILE A 289 3.14 -21.56 -2.72
N LYS A 290 3.86 -22.36 -3.51
CA LYS A 290 5.32 -22.48 -3.43
C LYS A 290 5.92 -22.31 -4.81
N LEU A 291 6.74 -21.28 -4.98
CA LEU A 291 7.35 -20.94 -6.28
C LEU A 291 8.80 -20.52 -6.09
N THR A 292 9.64 -20.93 -7.05
CA THR A 292 11.03 -20.46 -7.13
C THR A 292 11.08 -19.36 -8.17
N LEU A 293 11.43 -18.15 -7.75
CA LEU A 293 11.70 -17.05 -8.65
C LEU A 293 13.20 -16.89 -8.84
N LYS A 294 13.57 -16.53 -10.06
CA LYS A 294 14.94 -16.17 -10.42
C LYS A 294 15.03 -14.66 -10.59
N GLU A 295 16.26 -14.17 -10.65
CA GLU A 295 16.57 -12.76 -10.86
C GLU A 295 15.92 -11.90 -9.75
N THR A 296 15.89 -10.59 -9.96
CA THR A 296 15.13 -9.70 -9.08
C THR A 296 13.66 -9.79 -9.45
N SER A 297 12.94 -10.76 -8.89
CA SER A 297 11.52 -10.99 -9.14
C SER A 297 10.70 -11.12 -7.86
N SER A 298 9.41 -10.78 -7.92
CA SER A 298 8.46 -10.99 -6.81
C SER A 298 7.03 -11.23 -7.31
N ILE A 299 6.19 -11.72 -6.41
CA ILE A 299 4.74 -11.79 -6.61
C ILE A 299 4.22 -10.35 -6.67
N ALA A 300 3.52 -10.02 -7.77
CA ALA A 300 2.97 -8.69 -8.01
C ALA A 300 1.45 -8.63 -7.87
N HIS A 301 0.74 -9.75 -8.07
CA HIS A 301 -0.68 -9.87 -7.81
C HIS A 301 -1.12 -11.33 -7.95
N ILE A 302 -2.18 -11.72 -7.25
CA ILE A 302 -2.86 -13.00 -7.44
C ILE A 302 -4.35 -12.70 -7.61
N SER A 303 -4.92 -13.06 -8.76
CA SER A 303 -6.32 -12.80 -9.09
C SER A 303 -6.74 -13.59 -10.33
N ASP A 304 -8.03 -13.67 -10.61
CA ASP A 304 -8.56 -14.27 -11.84
C ASP A 304 -8.48 -13.25 -12.99
N PHE A 305 -7.50 -13.39 -13.87
CA PHE A 305 -7.32 -12.49 -15.03
C PHE A 305 -8.05 -12.99 -16.28
N ASP A 306 -8.49 -14.24 -16.29
CA ASP A 306 -9.03 -14.91 -17.47
C ASP A 306 -10.48 -15.42 -17.32
N GLY A 307 -11.06 -15.26 -16.13
CA GLY A 307 -12.45 -15.55 -15.83
C GLY A 307 -12.75 -17.04 -15.66
N ASP A 308 -11.74 -17.89 -15.48
CA ASP A 308 -11.95 -19.33 -15.31
C ASP A 308 -12.29 -19.74 -13.86
N GLY A 309 -12.31 -18.77 -12.94
CA GLY A 309 -12.62 -18.97 -11.53
C GLY A 309 -11.45 -19.50 -10.69
N LEU A 310 -10.25 -19.63 -11.28
CA LEU A 310 -9.01 -19.91 -10.58
C LEU A 310 -8.16 -18.64 -10.54
N ASN A 311 -7.48 -18.42 -9.42
CA ASN A 311 -6.53 -17.34 -9.34
C ASN A 311 -5.31 -17.62 -10.23
N ASP A 312 -4.95 -16.66 -11.08
CA ASP A 312 -3.69 -16.60 -11.80
C ASP A 312 -2.64 -15.82 -10.99
N LEU A 313 -1.38 -16.01 -11.36
CA LEU A 313 -0.24 -15.32 -10.75
C LEU A 313 0.34 -14.28 -11.69
N ALA A 314 0.42 -13.04 -11.21
CA ALA A 314 1.25 -11.99 -11.81
C ALA A 314 2.60 -11.91 -11.08
N VAL A 315 3.69 -12.08 -11.83
CA VAL A 315 5.07 -11.92 -11.33
C VAL A 315 5.66 -10.66 -11.96
N ILE A 316 6.23 -9.80 -11.12
CA ILE A 316 7.10 -8.71 -11.57
C ILE A 316 8.55 -9.17 -11.57
N SER A 317 9.26 -8.87 -12.65
CA SER A 317 10.68 -9.15 -12.83
C SER A 317 11.39 -7.88 -13.29
N PHE A 318 12.60 -7.64 -12.78
CA PHE A 318 13.46 -6.53 -13.17
C PHE A 318 14.70 -7.06 -13.86
N ASP A 319 15.01 -6.54 -15.05
CA ASP A 319 16.28 -6.79 -15.72
C ASP A 319 17.29 -5.77 -15.18
N ILE A 320 18.14 -6.21 -14.25
CA ILE A 320 19.10 -5.35 -13.55
C ILE A 320 20.50 -5.71 -14.02
N GLY A 321 21.03 -4.92 -14.95
CA GLY A 321 22.41 -4.99 -15.36
C GLY A 321 23.35 -4.26 -14.40
N PHE A 322 24.65 -4.46 -14.61
CA PHE A 322 25.69 -3.76 -13.84
C PHE A 322 25.56 -2.23 -13.89
N MET A 323 25.17 -1.66 -15.04
CA MET A 323 24.94 -0.23 -15.19
C MET A 323 23.73 0.26 -14.37
N ASP A 324 22.71 -0.57 -14.23
CA ASP A 324 21.53 -0.25 -13.43
C ASP A 324 21.88 -0.22 -11.94
N ILE A 325 22.74 -1.12 -11.46
CA ILE A 325 23.22 -1.10 -10.08
C ILE A 325 23.95 0.21 -9.75
N ILE A 326 24.83 0.67 -10.65
CA ILE A 326 25.54 1.95 -10.47
C ILE A 326 24.53 3.10 -10.45
N SER A 327 23.54 3.05 -11.35
CA SER A 327 22.49 4.07 -11.44
C SER A 327 21.61 4.08 -10.19
N ILE A 328 21.21 2.91 -9.69
CA ILE A 328 20.47 2.72 -8.43
C ILE A 328 21.27 3.29 -7.26
N ALA A 329 22.54 2.92 -7.11
CA ALA A 329 23.38 3.40 -6.02
C ALA A 329 23.54 4.93 -6.05
N SER A 330 23.82 5.50 -7.22
CA SER A 330 23.94 6.95 -7.40
C SER A 330 22.61 7.67 -7.13
N ALA A 331 21.50 7.13 -7.65
CA ALA A 331 20.17 7.70 -7.46
C ALA A 331 19.71 7.63 -6.00
N ALA A 332 20.01 6.54 -5.28
CA ALA A 332 19.69 6.39 -3.86
C ALA A 332 20.43 7.44 -3.00
N MET A 333 21.70 7.72 -3.31
CA MET A 333 22.50 8.76 -2.63
C MET A 333 21.95 10.17 -2.86
N GLU A 334 21.38 10.43 -4.03
CA GLU A 334 20.83 11.73 -4.41
C GLU A 334 19.31 11.84 -4.22
N ASN A 335 18.68 10.78 -3.70
CA ASN A 335 17.22 10.64 -3.59
C ASN A 335 16.47 10.93 -4.91
N LYS A 336 16.98 10.37 -6.01
CA LYS A 336 16.45 10.51 -7.36
C LYS A 336 15.76 9.22 -7.82
N GLU A 337 14.90 9.35 -8.82
CA GLU A 337 14.31 8.20 -9.51
C GLU A 337 15.35 7.56 -10.46
N VAL A 338 15.35 6.23 -10.52
CA VAL A 338 16.03 5.42 -11.52
C VAL A 338 15.00 4.70 -12.36
N THR A 339 15.21 4.62 -13.67
CA THR A 339 14.32 3.88 -14.58
C THR A 339 14.89 2.50 -14.81
N LEU A 340 14.07 1.47 -14.61
CA LEU A 340 14.46 0.07 -14.75
C LEU A 340 13.61 -0.62 -15.81
N ASP A 341 14.24 -1.49 -16.59
CA ASP A 341 13.53 -2.40 -17.50
C ASP A 341 12.83 -3.49 -16.67
N SER A 342 11.53 -3.61 -16.89
CA SER A 342 10.67 -4.47 -16.08
C SER A 342 9.70 -5.26 -16.93
N ALA A 343 9.19 -6.36 -16.37
CA ALA A 343 8.11 -7.11 -16.97
C ALA A 343 7.12 -7.66 -15.96
N ILE A 344 5.84 -7.65 -16.34
CA ILE A 344 4.77 -8.44 -15.71
C ILE A 344 4.56 -9.70 -16.53
N SER A 345 4.70 -10.84 -15.87
CA SER A 345 4.47 -12.17 -16.42
C SER A 345 3.25 -12.79 -15.77
N ILE A 346 2.25 -13.18 -16.57
CA ILE A 346 1.04 -13.85 -16.08
C ILE A 346 1.17 -15.36 -16.24
N PHE A 347 0.93 -16.11 -15.18
CA PHE A 347 0.92 -17.57 -15.18
C PHE A 347 -0.46 -18.06 -14.79
N LYS A 348 -1.10 -18.81 -15.69
CA LYS A 348 -2.47 -19.28 -15.45
C LYS A 348 -2.58 -20.17 -14.22
N GLY A 349 -3.65 -19.99 -13.47
CA GLY A 349 -4.08 -20.83 -12.38
C GLY A 349 -4.35 -22.25 -12.82
N LYS A 350 -4.22 -23.17 -11.87
CA LYS A 350 -4.61 -24.56 -11.96
C LYS A 350 -5.22 -24.94 -10.62
N LYS A 351 -5.79 -26.14 -10.56
CA LYS A 351 -6.25 -26.73 -9.30
C LYS A 351 -5.13 -26.70 -8.24
N ASP A 352 -5.56 -26.61 -6.98
CA ASP A 352 -4.69 -26.62 -5.80
C ASP A 352 -3.71 -25.43 -5.75
N ASN A 353 -4.11 -24.26 -6.27
CA ASN A 353 -3.30 -23.03 -6.29
C ASN A 353 -1.93 -23.20 -6.96
N LEU A 354 -1.84 -24.16 -7.89
CA LEU A 354 -0.67 -24.36 -8.74
C LEU A 354 -0.77 -23.44 -9.95
N PHE A 355 0.38 -23.04 -10.48
CA PHE A 355 0.44 -22.21 -11.68
C PHE A 355 1.03 -22.97 -12.86
N SER A 356 0.71 -22.51 -14.07
CA SER A 356 1.39 -22.97 -15.28
C SER A 356 2.87 -22.60 -15.25
N ASN A 357 3.77 -23.56 -15.54
CA ASN A 357 5.20 -23.24 -15.75
C ASN A 357 5.42 -22.38 -17.01
N LYS A 358 4.45 -22.39 -17.93
CA LYS A 358 4.46 -21.54 -19.12
C LYS A 358 3.64 -20.30 -18.85
N MET A 359 4.29 -19.15 -18.93
CA MET A 359 3.65 -17.84 -18.91
C MET A 359 2.64 -17.69 -20.06
N ALA A 360 1.45 -17.20 -19.72
CA ALA A 360 0.35 -16.92 -20.65
C ALA A 360 0.56 -15.60 -21.41
N SER A 361 1.09 -14.59 -20.73
CA SER A 361 1.49 -13.32 -21.34
C SER A 361 2.61 -12.63 -20.58
N LYS A 362 3.44 -11.89 -21.32
CA LYS A 362 4.48 -10.98 -20.78
C LYS A 362 4.20 -9.57 -21.25
N LYS A 363 4.26 -8.59 -20.34
CA LYS A 363 4.21 -7.15 -20.66
C LYS A 363 5.51 -6.53 -20.20
N ASN A 364 6.33 -6.07 -21.15
CA ASN A 364 7.54 -5.31 -20.85
C ASN A 364 7.19 -3.82 -20.77
N PHE A 365 7.81 -3.14 -19.82
CA PHE A 365 7.65 -1.71 -19.60
C PHE A 365 8.85 -1.18 -18.81
N GLU A 366 9.06 0.11 -18.90
CA GLU A 366 10.02 0.83 -18.06
C GLU A 366 9.30 1.37 -16.84
N ILE A 367 9.96 1.32 -15.69
CA ILE A 367 9.43 1.83 -14.43
C ILE A 367 10.44 2.75 -13.77
N SER A 368 10.02 3.98 -13.48
CA SER A 368 10.82 4.92 -12.69
C SER A 368 10.50 4.74 -11.22
N MET A 369 11.52 4.45 -10.41
CA MET A 369 11.42 4.18 -8.99
C MET A 369 12.41 5.02 -8.21
N ASN A 370 11.99 5.55 -7.07
CA ASN A 370 12.92 6.05 -6.05
C ASN A 370 13.18 4.94 -5.03
N MET A 371 14.45 4.58 -4.83
CA MET A 371 14.85 3.47 -3.96
C MET A 371 14.66 3.77 -2.46
N ASN A 372 14.47 5.04 -2.11
CA ASN A 372 14.22 5.47 -0.74
C ASN A 372 12.71 5.52 -0.38
N ASP A 373 11.82 5.36 -1.36
CA ASP A 373 10.37 5.33 -1.14
C ASP A 373 9.89 3.93 -0.73
N SER A 374 8.75 3.88 -0.02
CA SER A 374 8.16 2.62 0.47
C SER A 374 7.74 1.72 -0.69
N ARG A 375 7.96 0.41 -0.55
CA ARG A 375 7.94 -0.59 -1.64
C ARG A 375 6.54 -1.08 -2.08
N SER A 376 5.46 -0.35 -1.82
CA SER A 376 4.11 -0.83 -2.12
C SER A 376 3.84 -0.94 -3.64
N GLU A 377 2.99 -1.88 -4.08
CA GLU A 377 2.63 -2.07 -5.50
C GLU A 377 2.08 -0.80 -6.14
N LYS A 378 1.31 0.00 -5.39
CA LYS A 378 0.77 1.28 -5.85
C LYS A 378 1.87 2.32 -6.12
N ASP A 379 2.94 2.30 -5.33
CA ASP A 379 4.06 3.24 -5.49
C ASP A 379 4.95 2.86 -6.71
N LYS A 380 4.77 1.67 -7.27
CA LYS A 380 5.42 1.20 -8.52
C LYS A 380 4.69 1.67 -9.78
N GLY A 381 3.55 2.35 -9.70
CA GLY A 381 2.79 2.73 -10.91
C GLY A 381 2.19 1.54 -11.66
N LEU A 382 1.96 0.45 -10.91
CA LEU A 382 1.26 -0.75 -11.32
C LEU A 382 -0.03 -0.82 -10.50
N ILE A 383 -1.17 -0.91 -11.18
CA ILE A 383 -2.46 -1.06 -10.52
C ILE A 383 -3.21 -2.21 -11.18
N PHE A 384 -3.61 -3.19 -10.37
CA PHE A 384 -4.40 -4.35 -10.76
C PHE A 384 -5.83 -4.16 -10.27
N LYS A 385 -6.76 -3.91 -11.19
CA LYS A 385 -8.17 -3.58 -10.89
C LYS A 385 -9.06 -3.81 -12.11
N ASP A 386 -10.36 -3.98 -11.92
CA ASP A 386 -11.32 -3.99 -13.03
C ASP A 386 -11.69 -2.54 -13.42
N PHE A 387 -11.04 -2.03 -14.48
CA PHE A 387 -11.30 -0.67 -14.96
C PHE A 387 -12.46 -0.62 -15.96
N ASN A 388 -12.91 -1.76 -16.47
CA ASN A 388 -13.86 -1.82 -17.59
C ASN A 388 -15.23 -2.43 -17.20
N GLY A 389 -15.32 -3.00 -16.00
CA GLY A 389 -16.51 -3.57 -15.38
C GLY A 389 -16.88 -4.93 -15.95
N ASP A 390 -15.93 -5.71 -16.47
CA ASP A 390 -16.20 -7.05 -16.98
C ASP A 390 -15.92 -8.18 -15.96
N GLY A 391 -15.51 -7.82 -14.75
CA GLY A 391 -15.22 -8.76 -13.67
C GLY A 391 -13.84 -9.40 -13.78
N LEU A 392 -13.03 -9.07 -14.79
CA LEU A 392 -11.66 -9.53 -14.91
C LEU A 392 -10.69 -8.49 -14.37
N THR A 393 -9.59 -8.95 -13.77
CA THR A 393 -8.54 -8.04 -13.32
C THR A 393 -7.77 -7.49 -14.51
N ASP A 394 -7.77 -6.16 -14.67
CA ASP A 394 -6.98 -5.45 -15.65
C ASP A 394 -5.65 -4.96 -15.03
N LEU A 395 -4.68 -4.62 -15.88
CA LEU A 395 -3.39 -4.05 -15.49
C LEU A 395 -3.22 -2.63 -16.05
N LEU A 396 -3.16 -1.64 -15.17
CA LEU A 396 -2.73 -0.27 -15.48
C LEU A 396 -1.21 -0.13 -15.22
N ILE A 397 -0.49 0.34 -16.22
CA ILE A 397 0.93 0.65 -16.16
C ILE A 397 1.14 2.11 -16.52
N ARG A 398 1.86 2.83 -15.66
CA ARG A 398 2.52 4.07 -16.05
C ARG A 398 3.81 3.73 -16.78
N SER A 399 3.83 3.90 -18.10
CA SER A 399 5.04 3.62 -18.89
C SER A 399 5.95 4.82 -19.10
N ASP A 400 5.43 6.06 -19.01
CA ASP A 400 6.23 7.28 -19.07
C ASP A 400 5.49 8.44 -18.36
N THR A 401 5.79 9.69 -18.71
CA THR A 401 5.16 10.90 -18.14
C THR A 401 3.95 11.42 -18.96
N ASN A 402 3.58 10.78 -20.06
CA ASN A 402 2.59 11.25 -21.03
C ASN A 402 1.58 10.17 -21.47
N GLU A 403 1.73 8.92 -21.06
CA GLU A 403 0.78 7.86 -21.37
C GLU A 403 0.61 6.82 -20.25
N LEU A 404 -0.66 6.49 -19.97
CA LEU A 404 -1.01 5.27 -19.24
C LEU A 404 -1.35 4.17 -20.24
N LYS A 405 -0.97 2.95 -19.90
CA LYS A 405 -1.30 1.73 -20.64
C LYS A 405 -2.19 0.85 -19.79
N VAL A 406 -3.39 0.57 -20.27
CA VAL A 406 -4.33 -0.38 -19.65
C VAL A 406 -4.34 -1.65 -20.48
N TYR A 407 -3.91 -2.75 -19.92
CA TYR A 407 -4.08 -4.08 -20.49
C TYR A 407 -5.29 -4.72 -19.82
N PHE A 408 -6.39 -4.85 -20.56
CA PHE A 408 -7.59 -5.50 -20.04
C PHE A 408 -7.39 -7.00 -19.81
N GLY A 409 -8.15 -7.59 -18.90
CA GLY A 409 -8.31 -9.03 -18.73
C GLY A 409 -8.62 -9.73 -20.06
N ASP A 410 -8.14 -10.96 -20.25
CA ASP A 410 -8.31 -11.72 -21.50
C ASP A 410 -8.36 -13.22 -21.21
N GLU A 411 -9.51 -13.84 -21.47
CA GLU A 411 -9.78 -15.28 -21.25
C GLU A 411 -8.66 -16.22 -21.76
N LYS A 412 -7.94 -15.83 -22.81
CA LYS A 412 -6.91 -16.68 -23.42
C LYS A 412 -5.52 -16.44 -22.84
N ARG A 413 -5.20 -15.24 -22.43
CA ARG A 413 -3.82 -14.80 -22.12
C ARG A 413 -3.65 -14.22 -20.73
N GLY A 414 -4.72 -14.14 -19.94
CA GLY A 414 -4.81 -13.34 -18.72
C GLY A 414 -4.88 -11.85 -19.04
N LEU A 415 -3.98 -11.34 -19.89
CA LEU A 415 -3.98 -9.92 -20.29
C LEU A 415 -3.97 -9.75 -21.81
N SER A 416 -4.83 -8.85 -22.28
CA SER A 416 -4.98 -8.43 -23.68
C SER A 416 -3.64 -8.10 -24.35
N ARG A 417 -3.50 -8.47 -25.63
CA ARG A 417 -2.20 -8.34 -26.34
C ARG A 417 -1.74 -6.89 -26.47
N ARG A 418 -2.66 -5.95 -26.65
CA ARG A 418 -2.37 -4.52 -26.87
C ARG A 418 -3.01 -3.71 -25.75
N ALA A 419 -2.24 -2.82 -25.15
CA ALA A 419 -2.80 -1.86 -24.21
C ALA A 419 -3.74 -0.88 -24.92
N LYS A 420 -4.81 -0.50 -24.23
CA LYS A 420 -5.46 0.77 -24.46
C LYS A 420 -4.58 1.87 -23.90
N ARG A 421 -4.27 2.88 -24.72
CA ARG A 421 -3.42 4.00 -24.35
C ARG A 421 -4.26 5.21 -23.96
N ILE A 422 -4.02 5.76 -22.79
CA ILE A 422 -4.60 7.01 -22.33
C ILE A 422 -3.48 8.05 -22.42
N LYS A 423 -3.48 8.84 -23.50
CA LYS A 423 -2.46 9.87 -23.75
C LYS A 423 -2.80 11.13 -22.95
N ARG A 424 -2.13 11.36 -21.83
CA ARG A 424 -2.33 12.53 -20.96
C ARG A 424 -1.04 12.86 -20.22
N ALA A 425 -0.84 14.12 -19.89
CA ALA A 425 0.23 14.50 -18.98
C ALA A 425 0.01 13.80 -17.64
N LEU A 426 1.01 13.04 -17.19
CA LEU A 426 0.94 12.28 -15.96
C LEU A 426 1.69 12.98 -14.84
N PRO A 427 1.33 12.69 -13.58
CA PRO A 427 2.13 13.08 -12.44
C PRO A 427 3.58 12.59 -12.58
N LYS A 428 4.51 13.34 -12.00
CA LYS A 428 5.93 12.95 -12.00
C LYS A 428 6.17 11.68 -11.20
N SER A 429 5.51 11.55 -10.06
CA SER A 429 5.59 10.37 -9.20
C SER A 429 4.48 9.38 -9.55
N SER A 430 4.81 8.09 -9.59
CA SER A 430 3.84 7.01 -9.79
C SER A 430 2.84 6.92 -8.62
N GLY A 431 3.26 7.31 -7.41
CA GLY A 431 2.40 7.38 -6.23
C GLY A 431 1.31 8.46 -6.29
N ASP A 432 1.28 9.27 -7.35
CA ASP A 432 0.23 10.27 -7.61
C ASP A 432 -0.84 9.78 -8.61
N ILE A 433 -0.84 8.48 -8.90
CA ILE A 433 -1.85 7.78 -9.68
C ILE A 433 -2.61 6.85 -8.73
N TYR A 434 -3.92 7.04 -8.64
CA TYR A 434 -4.78 6.29 -7.73
C TYR A 434 -5.91 5.62 -8.49
N SER A 435 -6.53 4.62 -7.86
CA SER A 435 -7.69 3.90 -8.37
C SER A 435 -8.72 3.74 -7.26
N HIS A 436 -9.94 4.20 -7.50
CA HIS A 436 -11.09 4.02 -6.60
C HIS A 436 -12.39 3.97 -7.40
N ASP A 437 -13.31 3.09 -7.04
CA ASP A 437 -14.72 3.18 -7.45
C ASP A 437 -15.41 4.32 -6.67
N LEU A 438 -15.39 5.52 -7.24
CA LEU A 438 -15.90 6.74 -6.61
C LEU A 438 -17.41 6.92 -6.81
N ASN A 439 -17.97 6.32 -7.86
CA ASN A 439 -19.37 6.46 -8.24
C ASN A 439 -20.25 5.24 -7.84
N ARG A 440 -19.63 4.15 -7.36
CA ARG A 440 -20.25 2.87 -6.99
C ARG A 440 -20.93 2.15 -8.15
N ASP A 441 -20.39 2.28 -9.36
CA ASP A 441 -20.90 1.57 -10.54
C ASP A 441 -20.20 0.22 -10.77
N GLY A 442 -19.27 -0.15 -9.86
CA GLY A 442 -18.51 -1.39 -9.95
C GLY A 442 -17.28 -1.29 -10.85
N LYS A 443 -16.95 -0.10 -11.36
CA LYS A 443 -15.73 0.17 -12.13
C LYS A 443 -14.81 1.06 -11.34
N GLU A 444 -13.53 0.81 -11.52
CA GLU A 444 -12.51 1.62 -10.87
C GLU A 444 -12.20 2.88 -11.69
N GLU A 445 -12.31 4.06 -11.08
CA GLU A 445 -11.84 5.31 -11.67
C GLU A 445 -10.36 5.53 -11.42
N ILE A 446 -9.66 6.03 -12.45
CA ILE A 446 -8.28 6.48 -12.29
C ILE A 446 -8.29 7.94 -11.84
N VAL A 447 -7.65 8.23 -10.70
CA VAL A 447 -7.46 9.60 -10.19
C VAL A 447 -6.01 10.01 -10.33
N LEU A 448 -5.75 11.10 -11.04
CA LEU A 448 -4.41 11.64 -11.26
C LEU A 448 -4.22 12.93 -10.47
N LYS A 449 -3.18 13.03 -9.65
CA LYS A 449 -2.79 14.28 -8.97
C LYS A 449 -1.70 14.99 -9.77
N ILE A 450 -2.10 15.86 -10.68
CA ILE A 450 -1.20 16.50 -11.65
C ILE A 450 -0.76 17.87 -11.15
N LYS A 451 0.51 18.22 -11.33
CA LYS A 451 1.02 19.57 -11.08
C LYS A 451 0.84 20.45 -12.33
N ASP A 452 -0.14 21.35 -12.30
CA ASP A 452 -0.30 22.44 -13.26
C ASP A 452 0.65 23.61 -12.92
N LYS A 453 1.31 24.16 -13.94
CA LYS A 453 2.25 25.29 -13.77
C LYS A 453 1.55 26.61 -13.43
N LYS A 454 0.26 26.75 -13.71
CA LYS A 454 -0.52 27.99 -13.49
C LYS A 454 -1.40 27.93 -12.25
N GLU A 455 -1.92 26.76 -11.89
CA GLU A 455 -2.98 26.61 -10.87
C GLU A 455 -2.59 25.72 -9.68
N GLY A 456 -1.37 25.17 -9.62
CA GLY A 456 -0.95 24.29 -8.53
C GLY A 456 -1.24 22.82 -8.83
N PHE A 457 -1.68 22.02 -7.86
CA PHE A 457 -2.05 20.63 -8.14
C PHE A 457 -3.54 20.51 -8.52
N ARG A 458 -3.89 19.54 -9.34
CA ARG A 458 -5.28 19.22 -9.74
C ARG A 458 -5.53 17.73 -9.67
N LEU A 459 -6.72 17.34 -9.24
CA LEU A 459 -7.21 15.98 -9.38
C LEU A 459 -7.95 15.84 -10.70
N GLU A 460 -7.58 14.86 -11.51
CA GLU A 460 -8.32 14.47 -12.71
C GLU A 460 -8.86 13.05 -12.56
N LYS A 461 -10.16 12.88 -12.76
CA LYS A 461 -10.80 11.56 -12.82
C LYS A 461 -10.88 11.11 -14.28
N VAL A 462 -10.43 9.90 -14.57
CA VAL A 462 -10.48 9.28 -15.90
C VAL A 462 -11.37 8.05 -15.85
N PHE A 463 -12.41 8.06 -16.68
CA PHE A 463 -13.35 6.95 -16.83
C PHE A 463 -13.05 6.17 -18.10
N ILE A 464 -13.05 4.83 -18.01
CA ILE A 464 -12.92 3.95 -19.17
C ILE A 464 -14.32 3.46 -19.55
N THR A 465 -14.92 4.05 -20.59
CA THR A 465 -16.23 3.60 -21.13
C THR A 465 -16.03 2.81 -22.41
N LYS A 466 -16.77 1.70 -22.58
CA LYS A 466 -16.71 0.81 -23.76
C LYS A 466 -17.19 1.50 -25.04
#